data_AF-A0A9W8NF64-F1
#
_entry.id   AF-A0A9W8NF64-F1
#
_cell.length_a   1.000
_cell.length_b   1.000
_cell.length_c   1.000
_cell.angle_alpha   90.00
_cell.angle_beta   90.00
_cell.angle_gamma   90.00
#
_symmetry.space_group_name_H-M   'P 1'
#
loop_
_entity.id
_entity.type
_entity.pdbx_description
1 polymer ?
#
loop_
_entity_poly.entity_id
_entity_poly.type
_entity_poly.pdbx_seq_one_letter_code
_entity_poly.pdbx_strand_id
1 'polypeptide(L)'
;MTKSSPRTPEGDCILDVQFNIWRPERGYPVNYRAFKMDWKAFPTWDPAIVALRGGMEGEFRIYVSWNGATEVAKWRLIVGFTYDTVTEPAIVVPKVGFETEIFFIPISSRRFLRAAALDEDDNILGMTAIVKLAADEK
;
A
#
# COMPACT_ATOMS: atom_id res chain seq x y z
N MET A 1 -34.51 12.10 14.01
CA MET A 1 -33.52 12.84 14.81
C MET A 1 -32.60 11.80 15.44
N THR A 2 -31.39 11.62 14.92
CA THR A 2 -30.41 10.70 15.53
C THR A 2 -29.41 11.56 16.28
N LYS A 3 -29.51 11.54 17.61
CA LYS A 3 -28.59 12.26 18.51
C LYS A 3 -27.61 11.22 19.06
N SER A 4 -26.31 11.47 18.90
CA SER A 4 -25.27 10.71 19.59
C SER A 4 -24.37 11.69 20.31
N SER A 5 -24.37 11.64 21.64
CA SER A 5 -23.56 12.52 22.48
C SER A 5 -22.71 11.65 23.42
N PRO A 6 -21.38 11.57 23.21
CA PRO A 6 -20.48 10.99 24.20
C PRO A 6 -20.57 11.77 25.53
N ARG A 7 -20.52 11.05 26.65
CA ARG A 7 -20.64 11.62 28.00
C ARG A 7 -19.46 11.24 28.88
N THR A 8 -19.14 12.07 29.87
CA THR A 8 -18.20 11.73 30.95
C THR A 8 -18.81 10.68 31.89
N PRO A 9 -18.02 10.03 32.76
CA PRO A 9 -18.54 9.18 33.83
C PRO A 9 -19.54 9.90 34.75
N GLU A 10 -19.39 11.21 34.93
CA GLU A 10 -20.25 12.08 35.73
C GLU A 10 -21.51 12.55 34.98
N GLY A 11 -21.64 12.21 33.69
CA GLY A 11 -22.84 12.44 32.88
C GLY A 11 -22.83 13.70 32.02
N ASP A 12 -21.75 14.48 32.06
CA ASP A 12 -21.59 15.71 31.29
C ASP A 12 -21.40 15.41 29.80
N CYS A 13 -22.01 16.22 28.95
CA CYS A 13 -21.89 16.08 27.51
C CYS A 13 -20.49 16.52 27.06
N ILE A 14 -19.72 15.62 26.45
CA ILE A 14 -18.35 15.90 25.97
C ILE A 14 -18.40 16.45 24.54
N LEU A 15 -19.35 15.98 23.73
CA LEU A 15 -19.55 16.45 22.36
C LEU A 15 -21.02 16.25 21.96
N ASP A 16 -21.66 17.31 21.45
CA ASP A 16 -22.98 17.22 20.82
C ASP A 16 -22.82 17.45 19.32
N VAL A 17 -23.16 16.44 18.50
CA VAL A 17 -23.17 16.56 17.04
C VAL A 17 -24.61 16.50 16.56
N GLN A 18 -25.09 17.59 15.98
CA GLN A 18 -26.44 17.71 15.47
C GLN A 18 -26.41 18.01 13.97
N PHE A 19 -26.89 17.06 13.16
CA PHE A 19 -27.06 17.27 11.73
C PHE A 19 -28.38 17.99 11.47
N ASN A 20 -28.28 19.24 11.00
CA ASN A 20 -29.31 20.20 10.56
C ASN A 20 -30.74 20.05 11.11
N ILE A 21 -31.21 21.11 11.75
CA ILE A 21 -32.60 21.36 12.11
C ILE A 21 -33.39 21.55 10.79
N TRP A 22 -34.21 20.57 10.41
CA TRP A 22 -35.21 20.55 9.33
C TRP A 22 -35.24 21.80 8.40
N ARG A 23 -34.39 21.82 7.35
CA ARG A 23 -34.38 22.83 6.27
C ARG A 23 -34.38 22.12 4.90
N PRO A 24 -35.54 21.67 4.41
CA PRO A 24 -35.62 20.87 3.18
C PRO A 24 -35.12 21.63 1.93
N GLU A 25 -35.13 22.97 1.95
CA GLU A 25 -34.56 23.81 0.89
C GLU A 25 -33.02 23.71 0.70
N ARG A 26 -32.28 23.12 1.66
CA ARG A 26 -30.80 23.00 1.61
C ARG A 26 -30.28 21.56 1.48
N GLY A 27 -31.15 20.59 1.25
CA GLY A 27 -30.80 19.18 1.08
C GLY A 27 -30.71 18.39 2.40
N TYR A 28 -30.66 17.06 2.29
CA TYR A 28 -30.57 16.15 3.43
C TYR A 28 -29.12 15.96 3.89
N PRO A 29 -28.85 15.88 5.20
CA PRO A 29 -27.51 15.56 5.68
C PRO A 29 -27.11 14.14 5.26
N VAL A 30 -25.92 14.01 4.68
CA VAL A 30 -25.32 12.72 4.36
C VAL A 30 -24.47 12.30 5.55
N ASN A 31 -24.80 11.16 6.16
CA ASN A 31 -23.95 10.53 7.17
C ASN A 31 -23.22 9.34 6.56
N TYR A 32 -21.95 9.18 6.91
CA TYR A 32 -21.18 7.97 6.61
C TYR A 32 -21.03 7.13 7.87
N ARG A 33 -21.20 5.81 7.75
CA ARG A 33 -20.89 4.84 8.82
C ARG A 33 -19.87 3.86 8.26
N ALA A 34 -18.69 3.80 8.88
CA ALA A 34 -17.70 2.77 8.63
C ALA A 34 -17.85 1.68 9.71
N PHE A 35 -17.82 0.41 9.30
CA PHE A 35 -17.73 -0.72 10.22
C PHE A 35 -16.26 -1.17 10.31
N LYS A 36 -15.74 -1.32 11.52
CA LYS A 36 -14.46 -2.01 11.75
C LYS A 36 -14.78 -3.49 11.95
N MET A 37 -14.38 -4.31 11.00
CA MET A 37 -14.42 -5.77 11.06
C MET A 37 -13.07 -6.31 10.58
N ASP A 38 -12.73 -7.55 10.94
CA ASP A 38 -11.57 -8.27 10.42
C ASP A 38 -11.82 -8.65 8.96
N TRP A 39 -11.78 -7.64 8.10
CA TRP A 39 -12.01 -7.77 6.68
C TRP A 39 -10.74 -8.24 6.00
N LYS A 40 -10.86 -9.35 5.26
CA LYS A 40 -9.84 -9.81 4.33
C LYS A 40 -10.22 -9.41 2.91
N ALA A 41 -9.28 -8.83 2.18
CA ALA A 41 -9.47 -8.55 0.77
C ALA A 41 -8.29 -8.96 -0.10
N PHE A 42 -8.68 -9.46 -1.27
CA PHE A 42 -7.84 -10.02 -2.31
C PHE A 42 -8.19 -9.28 -3.60
N PRO A 43 -7.49 -8.19 -3.92
CA PRO A 43 -7.74 -7.46 -5.15
C PRO A 43 -7.53 -8.36 -6.37
N THR A 44 -8.32 -8.14 -7.43
CA THR A 44 -8.23 -8.93 -8.67
C THR A 44 -7.21 -8.38 -9.67
N TRP A 45 -6.52 -7.29 -9.32
CA TRP A 45 -5.48 -6.66 -10.12
C TRP A 45 -4.13 -6.80 -9.43
N ASP A 46 -3.05 -6.74 -10.22
CA ASP A 46 -1.69 -6.88 -9.72
C ASP A 46 -1.25 -5.69 -8.86
N PRO A 47 -0.36 -5.90 -7.89
CA PRO A 47 0.29 -4.80 -7.16
C PRO A 47 1.07 -3.88 -8.11
N ALA A 48 1.19 -2.61 -7.72
CA ALA A 48 1.92 -1.60 -8.47
C ALA A 48 3.39 -1.53 -8.03
N ILE A 49 4.27 -1.17 -8.97
CA ILE A 49 5.69 -0.92 -8.72
C ILE A 49 6.19 0.26 -9.54
N VAL A 50 7.04 1.07 -8.92
CA VAL A 50 7.83 2.10 -9.60
C VAL A 50 9.26 2.03 -9.08
N ALA A 51 10.24 2.14 -9.98
CA ALA A 51 11.65 2.23 -9.62
C ALA A 51 12.20 3.57 -10.10
N LEU A 52 12.66 4.39 -9.15
CA LEU A 52 13.28 5.69 -9.38
C LEU A 52 14.74 5.65 -8.96
N ARG A 53 15.52 6.63 -9.39
CA ARG A 53 16.90 6.76 -8.91
C ARG A 53 16.95 7.25 -7.47
N GLY A 54 17.90 6.69 -6.75
CA GLY A 54 18.26 7.11 -5.40
C GLY A 54 19.19 8.32 -5.40
N GLY A 55 19.65 8.68 -4.20
CA GLY A 55 20.58 9.80 -4.01
C GLY A 55 22.05 9.42 -4.22
N MET A 56 22.36 8.12 -4.12
CA MET A 56 23.71 7.59 -4.30
C MET A 56 23.88 6.96 -5.68
N GLU A 57 25.11 6.92 -6.18
CA GLU A 57 25.43 6.27 -7.46
C GLU A 57 25.03 4.80 -7.44
N GLY A 58 24.23 4.38 -8.42
CA GLY A 58 23.72 3.02 -8.54
C GLY A 58 22.56 2.66 -7.60
N GLU A 59 22.13 3.56 -6.71
CA GLU A 59 20.98 3.35 -5.85
C GLU A 59 19.66 3.60 -6.60
N PHE A 60 18.65 2.80 -6.28
CA PHE A 60 17.27 2.99 -6.69
C PHE A 60 16.36 3.06 -5.47
N ARG A 61 15.34 3.92 -5.56
CA ARG A 61 14.17 3.93 -4.67
C ARG A 61 13.03 3.24 -5.36
N ILE A 62 12.60 2.13 -4.79
CA ILE A 62 11.52 1.31 -5.30
C ILE A 62 10.31 1.54 -4.42
N TYR A 63 9.19 1.87 -5.04
CA TYR A 63 7.91 2.02 -4.38
C TYR A 63 7.00 0.88 -4.81
N VAL A 64 6.42 0.19 -3.83
CA VAL A 64 5.45 -0.89 -4.06
C VAL A 64 4.19 -0.65 -3.23
N SER A 65 3.04 -0.92 -3.83
CA SER A 65 1.74 -0.76 -3.18
C SER A 65 0.71 -1.72 -3.76
N TRP A 66 -0.27 -2.09 -2.92
CA TRP A 66 -1.41 -2.90 -3.36
C TRP A 66 -2.68 -2.52 -2.62
N ASN A 67 -3.46 -1.64 -3.25
CA ASN A 67 -4.63 -1.06 -2.62
C ASN A 67 -5.69 -2.13 -2.39
N GLY A 68 -6.17 -2.24 -1.16
CA GLY A 68 -7.20 -3.20 -0.77
C GLY A 68 -6.66 -4.60 -0.47
N ALA A 69 -5.37 -4.88 -0.63
CA ALA A 69 -4.78 -6.14 -0.17
C ALA A 69 -4.47 -6.07 1.32
N THR A 70 -5.22 -6.83 2.13
CA THR A 70 -5.09 -6.80 3.60
C THR A 70 -4.09 -7.81 4.14
N GLU A 71 -3.82 -8.88 3.38
CA GLU A 71 -3.00 -10.00 3.85
C GLU A 71 -1.50 -9.86 3.51
N VAL A 72 -1.09 -8.77 2.87
CA VAL A 72 0.33 -8.56 2.54
C VAL A 72 1.11 -8.23 3.80
N ALA A 73 2.03 -9.12 4.20
CA ALA A 73 2.94 -8.93 5.31
C ALA A 73 4.32 -8.43 4.85
N LYS A 74 4.80 -8.94 3.71
CA LYS A 74 6.18 -8.73 3.23
C LYS A 74 6.20 -8.52 1.71
N TRP A 75 7.23 -7.84 1.23
CA TRP A 75 7.57 -7.69 -0.19
C TRP A 75 8.90 -8.34 -0.48
N ARG A 76 8.95 -9.21 -1.50
CA ARG A 76 10.20 -9.80 -2.01
C ARG A 76 10.54 -9.20 -3.36
N LEU A 77 11.68 -8.53 -3.45
CA LEU A 77 12.24 -8.10 -4.74
C LEU A 77 12.88 -9.27 -5.45
N ILE A 78 12.58 -9.39 -6.74
CA ILE A 78 13.12 -10.40 -7.65
C ILE A 78 13.75 -9.64 -8.82
N VAL A 79 14.97 -10.01 -9.19
CA VAL A 79 15.79 -9.31 -10.18
C VAL A 79 16.22 -10.24 -11.31
N GLY A 80 16.62 -9.64 -12.43
CA GLY A 80 17.12 -10.35 -13.60
C GLY A 80 17.99 -9.47 -14.50
N PHE A 81 18.74 -10.13 -15.38
CA PHE A 81 19.58 -9.46 -16.38
C PHE A 81 18.74 -8.98 -17.58
N THR A 82 17.71 -9.75 -17.94
CA THR A 82 16.76 -9.46 -19.01
C THR A 82 15.33 -9.50 -18.47
N TYR A 83 14.38 -8.99 -19.26
CA TYR A 83 12.96 -9.03 -18.92
C TYR A 83 12.47 -10.47 -18.64
N ASP A 84 12.91 -11.44 -19.43
CA ASP A 84 12.48 -12.84 -19.31
C ASP A 84 13.22 -13.63 -18.21
N THR A 85 14.22 -13.03 -17.56
CA THR A 85 15.07 -13.72 -16.56
C THR A 85 14.96 -13.14 -15.16
N VAL A 86 13.88 -12.41 -14.85
CA VAL A 86 13.60 -11.87 -13.51
C VAL A 86 13.13 -12.98 -12.56
N THR A 87 14.08 -13.76 -12.07
CA THR A 87 13.84 -14.97 -11.26
C THR A 87 14.66 -15.02 -9.97
N GLU A 88 15.70 -14.19 -9.84
CA GLU A 88 16.60 -14.23 -8.70
C GLU A 88 16.04 -13.40 -7.53
N PRO A 89 15.75 -13.99 -6.35
CA PRO A 89 15.35 -13.21 -5.19
C PRO A 89 16.52 -12.36 -4.69
N ALA A 90 16.26 -11.08 -4.39
CA ALA A 90 17.28 -10.12 -3.95
C ALA A 90 17.14 -9.76 -2.47
N ILE A 91 15.97 -9.28 -2.05
CA ILE A 91 15.71 -8.85 -0.67
C ILE A 91 14.23 -9.07 -0.32
N VAL A 92 13.96 -9.30 0.96
CA VAL A 92 12.62 -9.30 1.53
C VAL A 92 12.52 -8.16 2.54
N VAL A 93 11.46 -7.36 2.47
CA VAL A 93 11.20 -6.25 3.39
C VAL A 93 9.78 -6.34 3.95
N PRO A 94 9.55 -5.96 5.22
CA PRO A 94 8.20 -5.89 5.75
C PRO A 94 7.39 -4.79 5.04
N LYS A 95 6.08 -5.03 4.85
CA LYS A 95 5.18 -3.98 4.36
C LYS A 95 5.03 -2.90 5.44
N VAL A 96 5.19 -1.64 5.05
CA VAL A 96 4.93 -0.48 5.92
C VAL A 96 3.85 0.39 5.30
N GLY A 97 2.87 0.79 6.12
CA GLY A 97 1.80 1.69 5.69
C GLY A 97 1.02 1.19 4.46
N PHE A 98 0.66 2.12 3.60
CA PHE A 98 -0.05 1.87 2.34
C PHE A 98 0.91 1.56 1.18
N GLU A 99 2.00 2.33 1.09
CA GLU A 99 3.08 2.18 0.13
C GLU A 99 4.37 1.92 0.89
N THR A 100 5.19 0.99 0.39
CA THR A 100 6.48 0.63 0.96
C THR A 100 7.59 1.16 0.06
N GLU A 101 8.42 2.05 0.60
CA GLU A 101 9.67 2.53 -0.03
C GLU A 101 10.80 1.55 0.31
N ILE A 102 11.59 1.19 -0.71
CA ILE A 102 12.71 0.25 -0.61
C ILE A 102 13.91 0.88 -1.28
N PHE A 103 14.99 1.08 -0.52
CA PHE A 103 16.29 1.46 -1.06
C PHE A 103 17.01 0.21 -1.54
N PHE A 104 17.46 0.22 -2.79
CA PHE A 104 18.03 -0.97 -3.42
C PHE A 104 19.17 -0.60 -4.37
N ILE A 105 20.33 -1.27 -4.20
CA ILE A 105 21.45 -1.21 -5.13
C ILE A 105 21.54 -2.58 -5.81
N PRO A 106 21.28 -2.70 -7.12
CA PRO A 106 21.39 -3.97 -7.83
C PRO A 106 22.84 -4.46 -7.83
N ILE A 107 23.02 -5.74 -7.49
CA ILE A 107 24.32 -6.40 -7.58
C ILE A 107 24.59 -6.70 -9.04
N SER A 108 25.79 -6.43 -9.56
CA SER A 108 26.16 -6.71 -10.96
C SER A 108 25.27 -5.99 -11.98
N SER A 109 25.19 -6.51 -13.22
CA SER A 109 24.43 -5.91 -14.32
C SER A 109 22.93 -6.29 -14.34
N ARG A 110 22.29 -6.55 -13.18
CA ARG A 110 20.82 -6.74 -13.15
C ARG A 110 20.13 -5.43 -13.54
N ARG A 111 19.26 -5.49 -14.55
CA ARG A 111 18.60 -4.34 -15.16
C ARG A 111 17.08 -4.39 -15.06
N PHE A 112 16.51 -5.48 -14.56
CA PHE A 112 15.08 -5.66 -14.46
C PHE A 112 14.71 -6.15 -13.06
N LEU A 113 13.57 -5.69 -12.56
CA LEU A 113 13.02 -6.17 -11.29
C LEU A 113 11.50 -6.27 -11.30
N ARG A 114 10.98 -7.05 -10.36
CA ARG A 114 9.57 -7.04 -9.93
C ARG A 114 9.51 -7.31 -8.43
N ALA A 115 8.35 -7.09 -7.81
CA ALA A 115 8.11 -7.46 -6.42
C ALA A 115 7.02 -8.54 -6.33
N ALA A 116 7.19 -9.48 -5.40
CA ALA A 116 6.15 -10.40 -4.97
C ALA A 116 5.60 -9.94 -3.61
N ALA A 117 4.28 -9.85 -3.51
CA ALA A 117 3.57 -9.65 -2.25
C ALA A 117 3.46 -11.00 -1.53
N LEU A 118 3.89 -11.05 -0.28
CA LEU A 118 3.89 -12.26 0.54
C LEU A 118 2.96 -12.10 1.75
N ASP A 119 2.33 -13.19 2.16
CA ASP A 119 1.66 -13.28 3.46
C ASP A 119 2.65 -13.54 4.62
N GLU A 120 2.12 -13.72 5.84
CA GLU A 120 2.93 -14.02 7.03
C GLU A 120 3.74 -15.31 6.88
N ASP A 121 3.20 -16.31 6.18
CA ASP A 121 3.77 -17.64 5.94
C ASP A 121 4.69 -17.69 4.69
N ASP A 122 5.01 -16.53 4.11
CA ASP A 122 5.84 -16.38 2.89
C ASP A 122 5.23 -16.95 1.60
N ASN A 123 3.93 -17.20 1.55
CA ASN A 123 3.22 -17.55 0.32
C ASN A 123 3.07 -16.31 -0.57
N ILE A 124 3.22 -16.50 -1.89
CA ILE A 124 3.02 -15.42 -2.86
C ILE A 124 1.53 -15.18 -3.07
N LEU A 125 1.07 -13.98 -2.71
CA LEU A 125 -0.31 -13.52 -2.92
C LEU A 125 -0.51 -12.88 -4.30
N GLY A 126 0.54 -12.26 -4.83
CA GLY A 126 0.50 -11.54 -6.10
C GLY A 126 1.88 -11.01 -6.46
N MET A 127 2.06 -10.58 -7.71
CA MET A 127 3.34 -10.08 -8.18
C MET A 127 3.14 -8.87 -9.09
N THR A 128 4.05 -7.90 -9.00
CA THR A 128 3.98 -6.70 -9.82
C THR A 128 4.38 -7.01 -11.26
N ALA A 129 4.15 -6.05 -12.16
CA ALA A 129 4.82 -6.02 -13.45
C ALA A 129 6.35 -5.93 -13.28
N ILE A 130 7.07 -6.27 -14.35
CA ILE A 130 8.52 -6.11 -14.42
C ILE A 130 8.86 -4.69 -14.89
N VAL A 131 9.76 -4.03 -14.17
CA VAL A 131 10.27 -2.69 -14.51
C VAL A 131 11.77 -2.74 -14.79
N LYS A 132 12.22 -1.85 -15.67
CA LYS A 132 13.64 -1.67 -15.99
C LYS A 132 14.28 -0.70 -14.99
N LEU A 133 15.41 -1.10 -14.42
CA LEU A 133 16.35 -0.24 -13.72
C LEU A 133 17.14 0.55 -14.77
N ALA A 134 16.71 1.78 -15.06
CA ALA A 134 17.41 2.64 -16.01
C ALA A 134 18.60 3.33 -15.33
N ALA A 135 19.82 2.89 -15.68
CA ALA A 135 21.07 3.65 -15.48
C ALA A 135 21.29 4.63 -16.66
N ASP A 136 22.13 5.66 -16.50
CA ASP A 136 22.21 6.77 -17.44
C ASP A 136 22.64 6.26 -18.82
N GLU A 137 21.90 6.67 -19.85
CA GLU A 137 22.49 6.76 -21.17
C GLU A 137 23.56 7.85 -21.08
N LYS A 138 24.83 7.42 -21.15
CA LYS A 138 25.96 8.31 -21.37
C LYS A 138 25.88 8.92 -22.76
#